data_AF-H3CX63-F1
#
_entry.id   AF-H3CX63-F1
#
_cell.length_a   1.000
_cell.length_b   1.000
_cell.length_c   1.000
_cell.angle_alpha   90.00
_cell.angle_beta   90.00
_cell.angle_gamma   90.00
#
_symmetry.space_group_name_H-M   'P 1'
#
loop_
_entity.id
_entity.type
_entity.pdbx_description
1 polymer ?
#
loop_
_entity_poly.entity_id
_entity_poly.type
_entity_poly.pdbx_seq_one_letter_code
_entity_poly.pdbx_strand_id
1 'polypeptide(L)'
;ILLEGIAMDPDQQLRNLRDFLLVYNRMTEVCFQRCSSNFNYRNLTMDEERCVDNCAGKLIRSNHRLMGTYVQLMPRMVQRRMEEMESKAAENAKAAEALASSSAQASP
;
A
#
# COMPACT_ATOMS: atom_id res chain seq x y z
N ILE A 1 20.01 6.92 -27.64
CA ILE A 1 19.61 5.49 -27.50
C ILE A 1 20.89 4.77 -27.07
N LEU A 2 21.22 4.42 -25.82
CA LEU A 2 20.42 3.96 -24.69
C LEU A 2 21.30 3.89 -23.40
N LEU A 3 22.08 4.93 -23.04
CA LEU A 3 23.00 4.86 -21.88
C LEU A 3 22.86 5.95 -20.80
N GLU A 4 22.07 7.00 -21.02
CA GLU A 4 21.87 8.06 -20.00
C GLU A 4 20.57 7.89 -19.18
N GLY A 5 19.87 6.75 -19.30
CA GLY A 5 18.50 6.60 -18.80
C GLY A 5 18.29 5.71 -17.57
N ILE A 6 19.33 5.19 -16.91
CA ILE A 6 19.17 4.35 -15.71
C ILE A 6 20.09 4.83 -14.58
N ALA A 7 20.13 6.13 -14.34
CA ALA A 7 20.37 6.55 -12.97
C ALA A 7 19.08 6.24 -12.20
N MET A 8 18.99 5.01 -11.65
CA MET A 8 17.97 4.70 -10.65
C MET A 8 18.08 5.77 -9.56
N ASP A 9 17.08 6.63 -9.45
CA ASP A 9 17.03 7.69 -8.45
C ASP A 9 17.40 7.07 -7.08
N PRO A 10 18.41 7.62 -6.36
CA PRO A 10 18.82 7.07 -5.08
C PRO A 10 17.63 7.02 -4.09
N ASP A 11 16.71 7.97 -4.20
CA ASP A 11 15.46 7.99 -3.45
C ASP A 11 14.53 6.81 -3.77
N GLN A 12 14.50 6.33 -5.02
CA GLN A 12 13.71 5.14 -5.38
C GLN A 12 14.30 3.88 -4.77
N GLN A 13 15.63 3.74 -4.75
CA GLN A 13 16.28 2.61 -4.09
C GLN A 13 16.04 2.63 -2.58
N LEU A 14 16.11 3.81 -1.95
CA LEU A 14 15.82 3.99 -0.53
C LEU A 14 14.36 3.64 -0.19
N ARG A 15 13.39 4.03 -1.05
CA ARG A 15 11.99 3.62 -0.89
C ARG A 15 11.82 2.11 -0.97
N ASN A 16 12.40 1.47 -1.98
CA ASN A 16 12.33 0.02 -2.14
C ASN A 16 12.94 -0.73 -0.95
N LEU A 17 14.06 -0.26 -0.43
CA LEU A 17 14.70 -0.83 0.75
C LEU A 17 13.81 -0.66 1.99
N ARG A 18 13.24 0.53 2.19
CA ARG A 18 12.31 0.79 3.30
C ARG A 18 11.11 -0.14 3.23
N ASP A 19 10.51 -0.31 2.07
CA ASP A 19 9.35 -1.18 1.86
C ASP A 19 9.72 -2.65 2.12
N PHE A 20 10.89 -3.09 1.67
CA PHE A 20 11.41 -4.42 1.99
C PHE A 20 11.56 -4.62 3.51
N LEU A 21 12.17 -3.66 4.21
CA LEU A 21 12.36 -3.75 5.66
C LEU A 21 11.04 -3.77 6.43
N LEU A 22 10.04 -3.01 5.97
CA LEU A 22 8.70 -3.05 6.56
C LEU A 22 8.05 -4.43 6.41
N VAL A 23 8.14 -5.04 5.22
CA VAL A 23 7.61 -6.39 4.98
C VAL A 23 8.40 -7.44 5.78
N TYR A 24 9.72 -7.31 5.86
CA TYR A 24 10.58 -8.19 6.64
C TYR A 24 10.21 -8.15 8.13
N ASN A 25 10.13 -6.96 8.73
CA ASN A 25 9.77 -6.81 10.15
C ASN A 25 8.37 -7.35 10.44
N ARG A 26 7.42 -7.16 9.53
CA ARG A 26 6.09 -7.73 9.68
C ARG A 26 6.11 -9.26 9.59
N MET A 27 6.90 -9.81 8.68
CA MET A 27 7.03 -11.25 8.51
C MET A 27 7.63 -11.91 9.74
N THR A 28 8.70 -11.32 10.30
CA THR A 28 9.36 -11.87 11.50
C THR A 28 8.41 -11.87 12.70
N GLU A 29 7.66 -10.78 12.91
CA GLU A 29 6.65 -10.70 13.98
C GLU A 29 5.56 -11.78 13.82
N VAL A 30 4.96 -11.90 12.62
CA VAL A 30 3.88 -12.85 12.37
C VAL A 30 4.34 -14.30 12.51
N CYS A 31 5.52 -14.62 12.00
CA CYS A 31 6.04 -15.99 12.09
C CYS A 31 6.47 -16.33 13.52
N PHE A 32 7.02 -15.38 14.27
CA PHE A 32 7.31 -15.57 15.69
C PHE A 32 6.04 -15.85 16.49
N GLN A 33 5.00 -15.01 16.35
CA GLN A 33 3.72 -15.17 17.07
C GLN A 33 2.99 -16.47 16.74
N ARG A 34 3.19 -17.05 15.55
CA ARG A 34 2.50 -18.28 15.12
C ARG A 34 3.30 -19.55 15.32
N CYS A 35 4.62 -19.49 15.21
CA CYS A 35 5.48 -20.67 15.20
C CYS A 35 6.27 -20.85 16.48
N SER A 36 6.60 -19.79 17.23
CA SER A 36 7.26 -19.96 18.53
C SER A 36 6.20 -20.19 19.59
N SER A 37 6.12 -21.44 20.06
CA SER A 37 5.10 -21.88 21.02
C SER A 37 5.71 -22.48 22.28
N ASN A 38 6.95 -22.97 22.19
CA ASN A 38 7.66 -23.59 23.29
C ASN A 38 8.82 -22.70 23.76
N PHE A 39 8.72 -22.19 24.99
CA PHE A 39 9.75 -21.33 25.60
C PHE A 39 10.60 -22.05 26.65
N ASN A 40 10.56 -23.39 26.70
CA ASN A 40 11.32 -24.17 27.67
C ASN A 40 12.82 -24.26 27.33
N TYR A 41 13.19 -24.01 26.06
CA TYR A 41 14.57 -24.08 25.58
C TYR A 41 14.93 -22.81 24.80
N ARG A 42 16.23 -22.51 24.76
CA ARG A 42 16.75 -21.34 24.04
C ARG A 42 16.77 -21.53 22.51
N ASN A 43 16.82 -22.77 22.05
CA ASN A 43 16.86 -23.11 20.63
C ASN A 43 15.47 -23.52 20.15
N LEU A 44 15.18 -23.26 18.88
CA LEU A 44 13.96 -23.71 18.22
C LEU A 44 13.94 -25.24 18.16
N THR A 45 12.75 -25.81 18.29
CA THR A 45 12.52 -27.23 18.02
C THR A 45 12.38 -27.47 16.51
N MET A 46 12.58 -28.72 16.05
CA MET A 46 12.45 -29.08 14.63
C MET A 46 11.08 -28.71 14.02
N ASP A 47 10.01 -28.78 14.82
CA ASP A 47 8.67 -28.40 14.40
C ASP A 47 8.52 -26.89 14.23
N GLU A 48 9.14 -26.10 15.11
CA GLU A 48 9.13 -24.64 15.04
C GLU A 48 9.99 -24.14 13.87
N GLU A 49 11.16 -24.75 13.62
CA GLU A 49 11.98 -24.46 12.44
C GLU A 49 11.19 -24.70 11.15
N ARG A 50 10.58 -25.89 11.02
CA ARG A 50 9.73 -26.22 9.87
C ARG A 50 8.52 -25.29 9.75
N CYS A 51 7.95 -24.83 10.87
CA CYS A 51 6.85 -23.87 10.86
C CYS A 51 7.32 -22.52 10.31
N VAL A 52 8.46 -21.99 10.76
CA VAL A 52 9.00 -20.69 10.35
C VAL A 52 9.31 -20.70 8.85
N ASP A 53 9.93 -21.75 8.32
CA ASP A 53 10.21 -21.88 6.88
C ASP A 53 8.92 -21.85 6.04
N ASN A 54 7.91 -22.61 6.47
CA ASN A 54 6.62 -22.62 5.80
C ASN A 54 5.89 -21.29 5.94
N CYS A 55 5.99 -20.61 7.09
CA CYS A 55 5.39 -19.32 7.35
C CYS A 55 5.98 -18.25 6.42
N ALA A 56 7.30 -18.14 6.36
CA ALA A 56 8.00 -17.21 5.48
C ALA A 56 7.65 -17.47 4.01
N GLY A 57 7.74 -18.73 3.57
CA GLY A 57 7.40 -19.11 2.20
C GLY A 57 5.93 -18.84 1.84
N LYS A 58 4.99 -19.03 2.77
CA LYS A 58 3.57 -18.65 2.56
C LYS A 58 3.42 -17.14 2.46
N LEU A 59 4.01 -16.37 3.38
CA LEU A 59 3.86 -14.92 3.42
C LEU A 59 4.44 -14.26 2.17
N ILE A 60 5.62 -14.70 1.71
CA ILE A 60 6.24 -14.22 0.46
C ILE A 60 5.32 -14.47 -0.74
N ARG A 61 4.84 -15.71 -0.92
CA ARG A 61 3.94 -16.06 -2.04
C ARG A 61 2.63 -15.29 -1.99
N SER A 62 2.05 -15.16 -0.80
CA SER A 62 0.84 -14.36 -0.59
C SER A 62 1.05 -12.89 -0.90
N ASN A 63 2.17 -12.31 -0.45
CA ASN A 63 2.52 -10.92 -0.72
C ASN A 63 2.66 -10.66 -2.22
N HIS A 64 3.37 -11.53 -2.94
CA HIS A 64 3.49 -11.42 -4.41
C HIS A 64 2.14 -11.53 -5.12
N ARG A 65 1.28 -12.46 -4.70
CA ARG A 65 -0.06 -12.58 -5.29
C ARG A 65 -0.91 -11.34 -5.04
N LEU A 66 -0.89 -10.81 -3.82
CA LEU A 66 -1.64 -9.62 -3.44
C LEU A 66 -1.15 -8.39 -4.21
N MET A 67 0.18 -8.21 -4.31
CA MET A 67 0.75 -7.13 -5.11
C MET A 67 0.39 -7.26 -6.59
N GLY A 68 0.39 -8.47 -7.16
CA GLY A 68 -0.04 -8.71 -8.53
C GLY A 68 -1.48 -8.24 -8.77
N THR A 69 -2.41 -8.57 -7.87
CA THR A 69 -3.79 -8.11 -7.96
C THR A 69 -3.95 -6.61 -7.69
N TYR A 70 -3.15 -6.05 -6.78
CA TYR A 70 -3.18 -4.64 -6.43
C TYR A 70 -2.79 -3.78 -7.62
N VAL A 71 -1.71 -4.16 -8.32
CA VAL A 71 -1.25 -3.48 -9.54
C VAL A 71 -2.31 -3.53 -10.65
N GLN A 72 -3.07 -4.62 -10.76
CA GLN A 72 -4.16 -4.73 -11.76
C GLN A 72 -5.38 -3.88 -11.41
N LEU A 73 -5.74 -3.76 -10.12
CA LEU A 73 -6.99 -3.13 -9.71
C LEU A 73 -6.84 -1.65 -9.34
N MET A 74 -5.70 -1.24 -8.82
CA MET A 74 -5.47 0.12 -8.33
C MET A 74 -5.68 1.22 -9.38
N PRO A 75 -5.18 1.09 -10.62
CA PRO A 75 -5.38 2.14 -11.62
C PRO A 75 -6.87 2.44 -11.85
N ARG A 76 -7.72 1.40 -11.89
CA ARG A 76 -9.17 1.54 -12.04
C ARG A 76 -9.81 2.21 -10.82
N MET A 77 -9.36 1.85 -9.62
CA MET A 77 -9.87 2.46 -8.38
C MET A 77 -9.48 3.93 -8.27
N VAL A 78 -8.23 4.28 -8.63
CA VAL A 78 -7.72 5.66 -8.61
C VAL A 78 -8.44 6.52 -9.66
N GLN A 79 -8.64 5.99 -10.87
CA GLN A 79 -9.37 6.70 -11.93
C GLN A 79 -10.79 7.08 -11.48
N ARG A 80 -11.55 6.12 -10.93
CA ARG A 80 -12.90 6.38 -10.40
C ARG A 80 -12.88 7.41 -9.27
N ARG A 81 -11.86 7.37 -8.40
CA ARG A 81 -11.70 8.35 -7.31
C ARG A 81 -11.44 9.77 -7.84
N MET A 82 -10.69 9.91 -8.93
CA MET A 82 -10.44 11.20 -9.56
C MET A 82 -11.72 11.77 -10.18
N GLU A 83 -12.48 10.94 -10.91
CA GLU A 83 -13.78 11.32 -11.50
C GLU A 83 -14.82 11.73 -10.44
N GLU A 84 -14.89 11.00 -9.31
CA GLU A 84 -15.72 11.35 -8.15
C GLU A 84 -15.30 12.68 -7.50
N MET A 85 -14.01 13.02 -7.52
CA MET A 85 -13.49 14.26 -6.96
C MET A 85 -13.78 15.45 -7.88
N GLU A 86 -13.61 15.27 -9.19
CA GLU A 86 -13.91 16.29 -10.20
C GLU A 86 -15.42 16.60 -10.26
N SER A 87 -16.28 15.57 -10.20
CA SER A 87 -17.74 15.78 -10.20
C SER A 87 -18.20 16.55 -8.96
N LYS A 88 -17.72 16.19 -7.76
CA LYS A 88 -17.99 16.92 -6.53
C LYS A 88 -17.42 18.34 -6.55
N ALA A 89 -16.24 18.54 -7.12
CA ALA A 89 -15.66 19.88 -7.26
C ALA A 89 -16.52 20.75 -8.20
N ALA A 90 -17.01 20.19 -9.31
CA ALA A 90 -17.91 20.89 -10.23
C ALA A 90 -19.27 21.20 -9.62
N GLU A 91 -19.84 20.27 -8.83
CA GLU A 91 -21.08 20.50 -8.08
C GLU A 91 -20.91 21.60 -7.01
N ASN A 92 -19.80 21.57 -6.26
CA ASN A 92 -19.48 22.60 -5.27
C ASN A 92 -19.25 23.97 -5.91
N ALA A 93 -18.60 24.03 -7.09
CA ALA A 93 -18.42 25.25 -7.84
C ALA A 93 -19.77 25.82 -8.33
N LYS A 94 -20.64 24.98 -8.88
CA LYS A 94 -22.00 25.37 -9.30
C LYS A 94 -22.87 25.82 -8.13
N ALA A 95 -22.76 25.16 -6.98
CA ALA A 95 -23.47 25.56 -5.77
C ALA A 95 -22.98 26.92 -5.25
N ALA A 96 -21.66 27.17 -5.29
CA ALA A 96 -21.08 28.46 -4.92
C ALA A 96 -21.51 29.59 -5.88
N GLU A 97 -21.56 29.34 -7.19
CA GLU A 97 -22.07 30.29 -8.19
C GLU A 97 -23.57 30.58 -8.02
N ALA A 98 -24.39 29.56 -7.70
CA ALA A 98 -25.81 29.73 -7.43
C ALA A 98 -26.07 30.54 -6.15
N LEU A 99 -25.27 30.30 -5.10
CA LEU A 99 -25.29 31.09 -3.86
C LEU A 99 -24.88 32.56 -4.12
N ALA A 100 -23.86 32.79 -4.94
CA ALA A 100 -23.40 34.14 -5.30
C ALA A 100 -24.41 34.93 -6.17
N SER A 101 -25.13 34.27 -7.08
CA SER A 101 -26.22 34.91 -7.85
C SER A 101 -27.44 35.24 -6.97
N SER A 102 -27.75 34.38 -5.98
CA SER A 102 -28.86 34.62 -5.07
C SER A 102 -28.62 35.78 -4.09
N SER A 103 -27.37 36.02 -3.69
CA SER A 103 -27.01 37.15 -2.81
C SER A 103 -26.90 38.48 -3.56
N ALA A 104 -26.60 38.47 -4.87
CA ALA A 104 -26.59 39.67 -5.71
C ALA A 104 -27.99 40.23 -6.02
N GLN A 105 -29.04 39.42 -5.90
CA GLN A 105 -30.44 39.82 -6.12
C GLN A 105 -31.18 40.25 -4.84
N ALA A 106 -30.51 40.19 -3.67
CA ALA A 106 -31.08 40.54 -2.37
C ALA A 106 -30.64 41.92 -1.81
N SER A 107 -29.89 42.71 -2.59
CA SER A 107 -29.57 44.09 -2.22
C SER A 107 -30.65 45.05 -2.79
N PRO A 108 -31.40 45.78 -1.93
CA PRO A 108 -32.36 46.79 -2.37
C PRO A 108 -31.69 48.06 -2.93
#